data_AF-J9GM82-F1
#
_entry.id   AF-J9GM82-F1
#
_cell.length_a   1.000
_cell.length_b   1.000
_cell.length_c   1.000
_cell.angle_alpha   90.00
_cell.angle_beta   90.00
_cell.angle_gamma   90.00
#
_symmetry.space_group_name_H-M   'P 1'
#
loop_
_entity.id
_entity.type
_entity.pdbx_description
1 polymer ?
#
loop_
_entity_poly.entity_id
_entity_poly.type
_entity_poly.pdbx_seq_one_letter_code
_entity_poly.pdbx_strand_id
1 'polypeptide(L)'
;MAQARKNKRDERLERPESGYRVGERYADIYPDLNVCFLSGDCFKEDLDAVEALLATETETKMFCFVCYQSGAVGVNYFYKVDGRYRKKRCLEAPNGALRKDKCCNFDGIILDKPTNFLSLLDVNDYLKACISLSVLGSDNQLLLPRKSAYQRDLLRRRHYRILDDFSEYLKKREIGIKADLKETPAYDAFCLRWAVQALGRVTRTTLFNKTIYVAMGLDMASALIRAKQPEVQTVLWKQVCDAIRKHPLMKGYLQALAADDFIRFQNEEHRRERFISSLVAISFKGTDRQSLAAREKIGAIREYVLRYPEFDCWEDISPDMRPFYVSMDEVKSRGFSCNDTCVHLDVLMRQRFLYDYFQQKGYSTSWKGKTWVLSPQIIQQVYIGYLGEQVFKALMENAGGTVTALPEKLWERADWLLNGQVYVDVKFMADSDFNRQVNAQAWAHKITACGGRYVIVNVPRYADGYAYSQTVKLENGARLPIVNGLIDLETGAVVDRNIQRIFQLMEGE
;
A
#
# COMPACT_ATOMS: atom_id res chain seq x y z
N MET A 1 21.38 -58.13 -16.51
CA MET A 1 21.86 -57.54 -15.24
C MET A 1 20.67 -56.96 -14.47
N ALA A 2 19.89 -57.86 -13.87
CA ALA A 2 18.87 -57.54 -12.90
C ALA A 2 19.46 -57.88 -11.53
N GLN A 3 19.69 -56.88 -10.67
CA GLN A 3 19.58 -56.94 -9.21
C GLN A 3 19.97 -55.56 -8.62
N ALA A 4 19.27 -55.14 -7.58
CA ALA A 4 19.62 -54.07 -6.63
C ALA A 4 19.32 -52.60 -7.03
N ARG A 5 18.03 -52.27 -7.18
CA ARG A 5 17.48 -50.99 -6.67
C ARG A 5 16.38 -51.30 -5.66
N LYS A 6 16.79 -51.77 -4.47
CA LYS A 6 15.92 -51.85 -3.29
C LYS A 6 15.83 -50.44 -2.67
N ASN A 7 14.62 -49.91 -2.61
CA ASN A 7 14.06 -48.97 -1.65
C ASN A 7 15.04 -48.12 -0.81
N LYS A 8 15.28 -46.88 -1.24
CA LYS A 8 15.69 -45.76 -0.36
C LYS A 8 14.47 -45.02 0.24
N ARG A 9 13.45 -45.78 0.65
CA ARG A 9 12.20 -45.26 1.27
C ARG A 9 11.99 -45.68 2.72
N ASP A 10 12.94 -46.44 3.30
CA ASP A 10 12.85 -46.95 4.68
C ASP A 10 14.04 -46.52 5.57
N GLU A 11 14.72 -45.43 5.25
CA GLU A 11 15.39 -44.67 6.32
C GLU A 11 14.32 -43.77 6.95
N ARG A 12 13.48 -44.36 7.82
CA ARG A 12 12.94 -43.60 8.94
C ARG A 12 14.16 -42.96 9.59
N LEU A 13 14.29 -41.64 9.51
CA LEU A 13 15.01 -40.90 10.54
C LEU A 13 14.55 -41.53 11.87
N GLU A 14 15.47 -42.19 12.57
CA GLU A 14 15.23 -42.57 13.95
C GLU A 14 14.85 -41.28 14.66
N ARG A 15 13.54 -41.10 14.87
CA ARG A 15 13.03 -39.96 15.62
C ARG A 15 13.61 -40.14 17.02
N PRO A 16 14.16 -39.07 17.61
CA PRO A 16 14.86 -39.19 18.89
C PRO A 16 13.94 -39.87 19.90
N GLU A 17 14.50 -40.78 20.70
CA GLU A 17 13.79 -41.56 21.73
C GLU A 17 13.09 -40.69 22.80
N SER A 18 13.19 -39.36 22.72
CA SER A 18 12.77 -38.38 23.73
C SER A 18 11.36 -37.80 23.56
N GLY A 19 10.49 -38.40 22.73
CA GLY A 19 9.09 -37.97 22.62
C GLY A 19 8.30 -38.33 23.89
N TYR A 20 7.57 -37.38 24.48
CA TYR A 20 6.73 -37.65 25.64
C TYR A 20 5.53 -38.55 25.24
N ARG A 21 5.35 -39.69 25.90
CA ARG A 21 4.31 -40.66 25.52
C ARG A 21 2.96 -40.29 26.17
N VAL A 22 1.94 -40.07 25.34
CA VAL A 22 0.55 -39.82 25.76
C VAL A 22 -0.31 -40.97 25.23
N GLY A 23 -0.59 -41.95 26.09
CA GLY A 23 -1.27 -43.19 25.68
C GLY A 23 -0.43 -44.03 24.70
N GLU A 24 -1.00 -44.34 23.52
CA GLU A 24 -0.32 -45.09 22.45
C GLU A 24 0.46 -44.19 21.45
N ARG A 25 0.39 -42.86 21.60
CA ARG A 25 1.04 -41.87 20.72
C ARG A 25 2.21 -41.20 21.43
N TYR A 26 3.22 -40.78 20.67
CA TYR A 26 4.21 -39.80 21.13
C TYR A 26 3.68 -38.39 20.84
N ALA A 27 3.48 -37.60 21.89
CA ALA A 27 3.25 -36.17 21.75
C ALA A 27 4.55 -35.51 21.28
N ASP A 28 4.45 -34.45 20.47
CA ASP A 28 5.61 -33.68 20.00
C ASP A 28 6.10 -32.72 21.12
N ILE A 29 6.36 -33.28 22.30
CA ILE A 29 6.93 -32.63 23.47
C ILE A 29 8.31 -33.22 23.66
N TYR A 30 9.30 -32.35 23.75
CA TYR A 30 10.72 -32.69 23.91
C TYR A 30 11.23 -32.04 25.20
N PRO A 31 11.00 -32.68 26.37
CA PRO A 31 11.34 -32.11 27.67
C PRO A 31 12.82 -31.76 27.80
N ASP A 32 13.70 -32.63 27.31
CA ASP A 32 15.17 -32.43 27.32
C ASP A 32 15.61 -31.18 26.56
N LEU A 33 14.81 -30.74 25.59
CA LEU A 33 15.06 -29.55 24.77
C LEU A 33 14.26 -28.34 25.24
N ASN A 34 13.38 -28.48 26.25
CA ASN A 34 12.45 -27.45 26.70
C ASN A 34 11.51 -26.93 25.59
N VAL A 35 11.12 -27.79 24.64
CA VAL A 35 10.33 -27.43 23.46
C VAL A 35 9.09 -28.30 23.31
N CYS A 36 7.96 -27.69 22.93
CA CYS A 36 6.76 -28.40 22.50
C CYS A 36 6.22 -27.88 21.15
N PHE A 37 5.66 -28.78 20.35
CA PHE A 37 4.96 -28.47 19.10
C PHE A 37 3.46 -28.72 19.29
N LEU A 38 2.67 -27.65 19.34
CA LEU A 38 1.22 -27.76 19.46
C LEU A 38 0.59 -27.71 18.05
N SER A 39 0.24 -28.86 17.51
CA SER A 39 -0.39 -29.00 16.18
C SER A 39 -1.92 -29.02 16.26
N GLY A 40 -2.63 -28.61 15.19
CA GLY A 40 -4.09 -28.42 15.23
C GLY A 40 -4.91 -29.69 15.48
N ASP A 41 -4.44 -30.85 15.02
CA ASP A 41 -5.21 -32.10 15.06
C ASP A 41 -5.18 -32.80 16.42
N CYS A 42 -4.15 -32.52 17.25
CA CYS A 42 -3.98 -33.09 18.59
C CYS A 42 -3.66 -32.01 19.65
N PHE A 43 -4.06 -30.76 19.38
CA PHE A 43 -3.65 -29.60 20.18
C PHE A 43 -3.98 -29.79 21.67
N LYS A 44 -5.19 -30.29 21.95
CA LYS A 44 -5.72 -30.37 23.30
C LYS A 44 -5.00 -31.46 24.09
N GLU A 45 -4.78 -32.63 23.50
CA GLU A 45 -4.04 -33.70 24.17
C GLU A 45 -2.58 -33.31 24.43
N ASP A 46 -1.92 -32.68 23.45
CA ASP A 46 -0.54 -32.21 23.61
C ASP A 46 -0.44 -31.10 24.67
N LEU A 47 -1.42 -30.20 24.74
CA LEU A 47 -1.48 -29.16 25.78
C LEU A 47 -1.72 -29.75 27.18
N ASP A 48 -2.65 -30.70 27.32
CA ASP A 48 -2.93 -31.36 28.59
C ASP A 48 -1.68 -32.11 29.12
N ALA A 49 -0.88 -32.70 28.23
CA ALA A 49 0.40 -33.33 28.58
C ALA A 49 1.47 -32.32 29.03
N VAL A 50 1.55 -31.16 28.38
CA VAL A 50 2.42 -30.05 28.83
C VAL A 50 1.95 -29.53 30.20
N GLU A 51 0.64 -29.39 30.43
CA GLU A 51 0.09 -28.98 31.73
C GLU A 51 0.50 -29.97 32.84
N ALA A 52 0.44 -31.27 32.57
CA ALA A 52 0.87 -32.31 33.50
C ALA A 52 2.37 -32.21 33.82
N LEU A 53 3.21 -32.05 32.80
CA LEU A 53 4.67 -31.91 32.97
C LEU A 53 5.03 -30.67 33.80
N LEU A 54 4.44 -29.51 33.49
CA LEU A 54 4.72 -28.26 34.20
C LEU A 54 4.16 -28.25 35.63
N ALA A 55 3.13 -29.05 35.90
CA ALA A 55 2.62 -29.24 37.27
C ALA A 55 3.60 -30.04 38.14
N THR A 56 4.32 -31.01 37.57
CA THR A 56 5.33 -31.81 38.29
C THR A 56 6.70 -31.12 38.32
N GLU A 57 7.07 -30.41 37.27
CA GLU A 57 8.38 -29.76 37.10
C GLU A 57 8.25 -28.24 37.02
N THR A 58 7.82 -27.64 38.14
CA THR A 58 7.48 -26.19 38.20
C THR A 58 8.62 -25.21 37.85
N GLU A 59 9.87 -25.67 37.78
CA GLU A 59 11.02 -24.83 37.40
C GLU A 59 11.34 -24.88 35.89
N THR A 60 10.82 -25.89 35.17
CA THR A 60 11.02 -26.10 33.74
C THR A 60 10.43 -24.94 32.94
N LYS A 61 11.22 -24.40 32.01
CA LYS A 61 10.75 -23.38 31.05
C LYS A 61 10.30 -24.10 29.80
N MET A 62 9.17 -23.70 29.22
CA MET A 62 8.67 -24.36 28.02
C MET A 62 8.51 -23.36 26.87
N PHE A 63 9.09 -23.71 25.72
CA PHE A 63 9.02 -22.94 24.49
C PHE A 63 8.04 -23.57 23.52
N CYS A 64 7.07 -22.80 23.04
CA CYS A 64 6.11 -23.25 22.05
C CYS A 64 6.63 -22.92 20.64
N PHE A 65 6.78 -23.94 19.80
CA PHE A 65 7.16 -23.77 18.40
C PHE A 65 5.91 -23.50 17.54
N VAL A 66 5.88 -22.38 16.82
CA VAL A 66 4.68 -21.95 16.06
C VAL A 66 4.98 -21.90 14.57
N CYS A 67 5.09 -23.08 13.95
CA CYS A 67 5.47 -23.21 12.54
C CYS A 67 4.44 -23.91 11.64
N TYR A 68 3.31 -24.32 12.20
CA TYR A 68 2.26 -25.02 11.46
C TYR A 68 0.88 -24.45 11.80
N GLN A 69 -0.11 -24.78 10.98
CA GLN A 69 -1.51 -24.31 10.98
C GLN A 69 -2.29 -24.32 12.32
N SER A 70 -1.64 -24.55 13.47
CA SER A 70 -2.12 -24.19 14.82
C SER A 70 -2.58 -22.73 14.94
N GLY A 71 -2.05 -21.84 14.08
CA GLY A 71 -2.53 -20.47 13.89
C GLY A 71 -3.94 -20.35 13.27
N ALA A 72 -4.47 -21.37 12.58
CA ALA A 72 -5.73 -21.25 11.87
C ALA A 72 -6.97 -21.58 12.73
N VAL A 73 -6.83 -22.35 13.81
CA VAL A 73 -7.97 -22.92 14.56
C VAL A 73 -8.39 -22.07 15.78
N GLY A 74 -7.94 -20.81 15.87
CA GLY A 74 -8.37 -19.90 16.94
C GLY A 74 -7.90 -20.28 18.35
N VAL A 75 -6.91 -21.16 18.46
CA VAL A 75 -6.46 -21.70 19.76
C VAL A 75 -5.44 -20.78 20.43
N ASN A 76 -5.62 -20.55 21.73
CA ASN A 76 -4.71 -19.72 22.52
C ASN A 76 -3.58 -20.58 23.12
N TYR A 77 -2.35 -20.07 23.11
CA TYR A 77 -1.16 -20.75 23.66
C TYR A 77 -1.06 -20.52 25.17
N PHE A 78 -2.06 -20.99 25.93
CA PHE A 78 -2.12 -20.85 27.38
C PHE A 78 -2.23 -22.21 28.04
N TYR A 79 -1.62 -22.35 29.23
CA TYR A 79 -1.70 -23.55 30.05
C TYR A 79 -2.10 -23.17 31.48
N LYS A 80 -2.82 -24.06 32.18
CA LYS A 80 -3.24 -23.83 33.56
C LYS A 80 -2.05 -23.78 34.50
N VAL A 81 -2.07 -22.80 35.40
CA VAL A 81 -1.05 -22.60 36.43
C VAL A 81 -1.66 -22.56 37.83
N ASP A 82 -0.95 -23.11 38.81
CA ASP A 82 -1.35 -23.04 40.21
C ASP A 82 -1.03 -21.69 40.87
N GLY A 83 -1.50 -21.46 42.09
CA GLY A 83 -1.28 -20.21 42.81
C GLY A 83 0.18 -19.96 43.23
N ARG A 84 1.01 -21.00 43.33
CA ARG A 84 2.43 -20.89 43.70
C ARG A 84 3.27 -20.43 42.51
N TYR A 85 3.06 -21.02 41.34
CA TYR A 85 3.70 -20.63 40.09
C TYR A 85 3.39 -19.16 39.76
N ARG A 86 2.11 -18.76 39.86
CA ARG A 86 1.66 -17.38 39.58
C ARG A 86 2.41 -16.33 40.39
N LYS A 87 2.50 -16.51 41.72
CA LYS A 87 3.16 -15.54 42.60
C LYS A 87 4.66 -15.41 42.31
N LYS A 88 5.32 -16.50 41.92
CA LYS A 88 6.78 -16.53 41.72
C LYS A 88 7.18 -16.02 40.34
N ARG A 89 6.48 -16.43 39.28
CA ARG A 89 6.93 -16.27 37.88
C ARG A 89 6.05 -15.37 37.01
N CYS A 90 4.82 -15.08 37.43
CA CYS A 90 3.89 -14.28 36.64
C CYS A 90 3.73 -12.84 37.15
N LEU A 91 3.22 -11.99 36.27
CA LEU A 91 2.71 -10.65 36.53
C LEU A 91 1.22 -10.65 36.19
N GLU A 92 0.43 -9.99 37.02
CA GLU A 92 -1.00 -9.81 36.78
C GLU A 92 -1.25 -8.46 36.11
N ALA A 93 -2.05 -8.48 35.04
CA ALA A 93 -2.49 -7.26 34.38
C ALA A 93 -3.38 -6.42 35.31
N PRO A 94 -3.35 -5.07 35.22
CA PRO A 94 -4.12 -4.19 36.11
C PRO A 94 -5.64 -4.45 36.11
N ASN A 95 -6.18 -5.04 35.05
CA ASN A 95 -7.59 -5.40 34.89
C ASN A 95 -7.93 -6.84 35.37
N GLY A 96 -6.98 -7.56 35.98
CA GLY A 96 -7.14 -8.94 36.44
C GLY A 96 -8.25 -9.14 37.48
N ALA A 97 -8.63 -8.10 38.23
CA ALA A 97 -9.75 -8.19 39.19
C ALA A 97 -11.09 -8.56 38.53
N LEU A 98 -11.28 -8.26 37.24
CA LEU A 98 -12.48 -8.57 36.45
C LEU A 98 -12.37 -9.90 35.68
N ARG A 99 -11.16 -10.44 35.50
CA ARG A 99 -10.88 -11.69 34.79
C ARG A 99 -10.09 -12.63 35.68
N LYS A 100 -10.76 -13.62 36.28
CA LYS A 100 -10.12 -14.68 37.08
C LYS A 100 -9.42 -15.71 36.17
N ASP A 101 -8.49 -15.25 35.33
CA ASP A 101 -7.76 -16.15 34.44
C ASP A 101 -6.98 -17.15 35.28
N LYS A 102 -7.03 -18.42 34.85
CA LYS A 102 -6.27 -19.51 35.48
C LYS A 102 -5.11 -20.00 34.62
N CYS A 103 -4.92 -19.40 33.47
CA CYS A 103 -3.97 -19.84 32.47
C CYS A 103 -2.91 -18.76 32.20
N CYS A 104 -1.66 -19.18 32.12
CA CYS A 104 -0.52 -18.33 31.78
C CYS A 104 -0.04 -18.63 30.36
N ASN A 105 0.69 -17.69 29.76
CA ASN A 105 1.41 -17.93 28.51
C ASN A 105 2.65 -18.82 28.72
N PHE A 106 3.13 -19.44 27.64
CA PHE A 106 4.45 -20.10 27.58
C PHE A 106 5.60 -19.12 27.85
N ASP A 107 6.75 -19.64 28.31
CA ASP A 107 7.96 -18.83 28.57
C ASP A 107 8.51 -18.19 27.30
N GLY A 108 8.34 -18.84 26.15
CA GLY A 108 8.76 -18.28 24.88
C GLY A 108 8.05 -18.87 23.67
N ILE A 109 8.19 -18.16 22.55
CA ILE A 109 7.71 -18.57 21.25
C ILE A 109 8.88 -18.67 20.28
N ILE A 110 8.86 -19.71 19.46
CA ILE A 110 9.82 -19.90 18.37
C ILE A 110 9.07 -19.71 17.04
N LEU A 111 9.55 -18.76 16.22
CA LEU A 111 8.96 -18.38 14.95
C LEU A 111 9.91 -18.70 13.80
N ASP A 112 9.41 -19.45 12.82
CA ASP A 112 10.14 -19.74 11.59
C ASP A 112 9.25 -19.53 10.36
N LYS A 113 9.91 -19.33 9.22
CA LYS A 113 9.25 -19.01 7.94
C LYS A 113 8.37 -20.20 7.52
N PRO A 114 7.07 -20.00 7.26
CA PRO A 114 6.13 -21.10 7.08
C PRO A 114 6.40 -21.89 5.78
N THR A 115 6.88 -23.14 5.89
CA THR A 115 7.23 -23.93 4.71
C THR A 115 6.00 -24.37 3.89
N ASN A 116 4.83 -24.50 4.53
CA ASN A 116 3.55 -24.94 3.94
C ASN A 116 2.45 -23.86 4.06
N PHE A 117 2.65 -22.71 3.43
CA PHE A 117 1.72 -21.57 3.47
C PHE A 117 0.49 -21.73 2.56
N LEU A 118 0.59 -22.54 1.51
CA LEU A 118 -0.56 -23.14 0.85
C LEU A 118 -0.82 -24.45 1.58
N SER A 119 -1.82 -24.46 2.47
CA SER A 119 -2.32 -25.67 3.12
C SER A 119 -2.45 -26.78 2.08
N LEU A 120 -2.03 -28.00 2.40
CA LEU A 120 -2.23 -29.19 1.55
C LEU A 120 -3.63 -29.12 0.94
N LEU A 121 -3.69 -28.77 -0.34
CA LEU A 121 -4.95 -28.56 -1.03
C LEU A 121 -5.53 -29.93 -1.28
N ASP A 122 -6.42 -30.38 -0.41
CA ASP A 122 -7.33 -31.44 -0.77
C ASP A 122 -8.20 -30.97 -1.94
N VAL A 123 -8.55 -31.86 -2.86
CA VAL A 123 -9.17 -31.58 -4.15
C VAL A 123 -10.52 -30.84 -4.01
N ASN A 124 -11.11 -30.87 -2.81
CA ASN A 124 -12.34 -30.18 -2.46
C ASN A 124 -12.16 -28.69 -2.06
N ASP A 125 -10.94 -28.25 -1.75
CA ASP A 125 -10.64 -26.92 -1.20
C ASP A 125 -10.17 -25.89 -2.26
N TYR A 126 -10.59 -26.05 -3.52
CA TYR A 126 -10.31 -25.13 -4.63
C TYR A 126 -10.58 -23.66 -4.28
N LEU A 127 -11.66 -23.40 -3.52
CA LEU A 127 -12.01 -22.06 -3.08
C LEU A 127 -10.95 -21.49 -2.11
N LYS A 128 -10.43 -22.31 -1.18
CA LYS A 128 -9.35 -21.89 -0.26
C LYS A 128 -8.03 -21.66 -1.01
N ALA A 129 -7.74 -22.44 -2.05
CA ALA A 129 -6.59 -22.20 -2.94
C ALA A 129 -6.70 -20.85 -3.66
N CYS A 130 -7.85 -20.59 -4.28
CA CYS A 130 -8.13 -19.34 -4.99
C CYS A 130 -8.15 -18.14 -4.03
N ILE A 131 -8.70 -18.29 -2.82
CA ILE A 131 -8.67 -17.26 -1.78
C ILE A 131 -7.24 -17.03 -1.30
N SER A 132 -6.46 -18.08 -1.01
CA SER A 132 -5.06 -17.94 -0.58
C SER A 132 -4.21 -17.29 -1.66
N LEU A 133 -4.38 -17.66 -2.93
CA LEU A 133 -3.74 -17.02 -4.08
C LEU A 133 -4.24 -15.61 -4.37
N SER A 134 -5.45 -15.25 -3.93
CA SER A 134 -5.99 -13.90 -4.05
C SER A 134 -5.57 -13.01 -2.89
N VAL A 135 -5.44 -13.55 -1.68
CA VAL A 135 -4.88 -12.89 -0.50
C VAL A 135 -3.37 -12.69 -0.63
N LEU A 136 -2.65 -13.66 -1.19
CA LEU A 136 -1.24 -13.53 -1.60
C LEU A 136 -1.10 -12.80 -2.94
N GLY A 137 -2.19 -12.50 -3.63
CA GLY A 137 -2.21 -11.95 -4.99
C GLY A 137 -2.93 -10.62 -5.11
N SER A 138 -3.23 -9.95 -3.99
CA SER A 138 -3.83 -8.61 -3.99
C SER A 138 -2.96 -7.58 -4.72
N ASP A 139 -1.68 -7.92 -4.97
CA ASP A 139 -0.68 -7.01 -5.53
C ASP A 139 -0.20 -7.40 -6.95
N ASN A 140 -0.85 -8.36 -7.63
CA ASN A 140 -0.53 -8.73 -9.03
C ASN A 140 0.94 -9.16 -9.29
N GLN A 141 1.65 -9.61 -8.25
CA GLN A 141 3.09 -9.93 -8.29
C GLN A 141 3.42 -11.30 -8.93
N LEU A 142 2.44 -12.19 -9.05
CA LEU A 142 2.52 -13.35 -9.94
C LEU A 142 2.04 -12.92 -11.33
N LEU A 143 2.90 -13.03 -12.34
CA LEU A 143 2.53 -12.81 -13.74
C LEU A 143 1.22 -13.57 -14.04
N LEU A 144 0.19 -12.83 -14.52
CA LEU A 144 -1.15 -13.32 -14.88
C LEU A 144 -1.16 -14.68 -15.63
N PRO A 145 -0.21 -15.00 -16.53
CA PRO A 145 -0.11 -16.31 -17.17
C PRO A 145 0.14 -17.47 -16.21
N ARG A 146 1.01 -17.31 -15.20
CA ARG A 146 1.30 -18.38 -14.23
C ARG A 146 0.12 -18.64 -13.29
N LYS A 147 -0.55 -17.56 -12.84
CA LYS A 147 -1.76 -17.62 -11.99
C LYS A 147 -2.92 -18.30 -12.73
N SER A 148 -3.22 -17.86 -13.95
CA SER A 148 -4.32 -18.42 -14.76
C SER A 148 -4.06 -19.86 -15.20
N ALA A 149 -2.82 -20.22 -15.51
CA ALA A 149 -2.48 -21.59 -15.85
C ALA A 149 -2.61 -22.53 -14.64
N TYR A 150 -2.13 -22.13 -13.46
CA TYR A 150 -2.29 -22.93 -12.24
C TYR A 150 -3.76 -23.07 -11.79
N GLN A 151 -4.56 -22.00 -11.87
CA GLN A 151 -5.99 -22.07 -11.62
C GLN A 151 -6.70 -23.03 -12.57
N ARG A 152 -6.33 -23.03 -13.86
CA ARG A 152 -6.84 -23.98 -14.86
C ARG A 152 -6.43 -25.43 -14.53
N ASP A 153 -5.22 -25.66 -14.05
CA ASP A 153 -4.75 -27.00 -13.72
C ASP A 153 -5.33 -27.54 -12.41
N LEU A 154 -5.60 -26.68 -11.43
CA LEU A 154 -6.40 -27.01 -10.24
C LEU A 154 -7.85 -27.40 -10.63
N LEU A 155 -8.47 -26.66 -11.57
CA LEU A 155 -9.80 -26.99 -12.11
C LEU A 155 -9.81 -28.35 -12.81
N ARG A 156 -8.77 -28.66 -13.60
CA ARG A 156 -8.60 -29.97 -14.26
C ARG A 156 -8.48 -31.11 -13.24
N ARG A 157 -7.71 -30.94 -12.17
CA ARG A 157 -7.58 -31.94 -11.08
C ARG A 157 -8.93 -32.26 -10.43
N ARG A 158 -9.77 -31.24 -10.18
CA ARG A 158 -11.11 -31.41 -9.61
C ARG A 158 -12.08 -32.10 -10.57
N HIS A 159 -12.08 -31.71 -11.84
CA HIS A 159 -13.04 -32.22 -12.82
C HIS A 159 -12.80 -33.68 -13.17
N TYR A 160 -11.54 -34.12 -13.22
CA TYR A 160 -11.24 -35.38 -13.87
C TYR A 160 -10.94 -36.57 -12.95
N ARG A 161 -10.75 -36.42 -11.62
CA ARG A 161 -10.30 -37.53 -10.73
C ARG A 161 -9.17 -38.37 -11.40
N ILE A 162 -8.21 -37.71 -12.04
CA ILE A 162 -7.24 -38.39 -12.92
C ILE A 162 -5.97 -38.85 -12.19
N LEU A 163 -5.65 -40.13 -12.44
CA LEU A 163 -4.39 -40.90 -12.51
C LEU A 163 -3.07 -40.29 -11.99
N ASP A 164 -2.26 -41.16 -11.37
CA ASP A 164 -1.02 -40.87 -10.63
C ASP A 164 -0.01 -39.96 -11.36
N ASP A 165 0.13 -40.06 -12.69
CA ASP A 165 1.08 -39.26 -13.48
C ASP A 165 0.72 -37.76 -13.49
N PHE A 166 -0.58 -37.43 -13.52
CA PHE A 166 -1.03 -36.03 -13.45
C PHE A 166 -0.85 -35.47 -12.03
N SER A 167 -0.99 -36.32 -11.01
CA SER A 167 -0.72 -35.96 -9.60
C SER A 167 0.75 -35.58 -9.39
N GLU A 168 1.69 -36.34 -9.97
CA GLU A 168 3.12 -36.02 -9.86
C GLU A 168 3.49 -34.75 -10.62
N TYR A 169 2.97 -34.54 -11.83
CA TYR A 169 3.14 -33.31 -12.60
C TYR A 169 2.65 -32.08 -11.81
N LEU A 170 1.46 -32.17 -11.19
CA LEU A 170 0.92 -31.08 -10.38
C LEU A 170 1.72 -30.83 -9.10
N LYS A 171 2.23 -31.87 -8.44
CA LYS A 171 3.12 -31.72 -7.27
C LYS A 171 4.40 -30.95 -7.63
N LYS A 172 5.05 -31.30 -8.74
CA LYS A 172 6.25 -30.56 -9.21
C LYS A 172 5.93 -29.10 -9.49
N ARG A 173 4.78 -28.84 -10.10
CA ARG A 173 4.33 -27.48 -10.39
C ARG A 173 3.94 -26.69 -9.14
N GLU A 174 3.32 -27.33 -8.15
CA GLU A 174 3.03 -26.75 -6.84
C GLU A 174 4.31 -26.34 -6.11
N ILE A 175 5.33 -27.21 -6.12
CA ILE A 175 6.66 -26.90 -5.56
C ILE A 175 7.25 -25.67 -6.24
N GLY A 176 7.22 -25.62 -7.57
CA GLY A 176 7.71 -24.46 -8.34
C GLY A 176 6.99 -23.17 -7.99
N ILE A 177 5.66 -23.19 -7.90
CA ILE A 177 4.86 -22.01 -7.52
C ILE A 177 5.11 -21.61 -6.07
N LYS A 178 5.26 -22.57 -5.15
CA LYS A 178 5.61 -22.30 -3.76
C LYS A 178 6.98 -21.63 -3.67
N ALA A 179 7.95 -22.05 -4.48
CA ALA A 179 9.26 -21.41 -4.57
C ALA A 179 9.15 -19.99 -5.13
N ASP A 180 8.46 -19.81 -6.26
CA ASP A 180 8.24 -18.48 -6.87
C ASP A 180 7.57 -17.51 -5.90
N LEU A 181 6.53 -17.97 -5.19
CA LEU A 181 5.80 -17.15 -4.21
C LEU A 181 6.67 -16.73 -3.03
N LYS A 182 7.61 -17.58 -2.58
CA LYS A 182 8.49 -17.28 -1.45
C LYS A 182 9.40 -16.07 -1.70
N GLU A 183 9.63 -15.72 -2.96
CA GLU A 183 10.43 -14.59 -3.40
C GLU A 183 9.60 -13.31 -3.62
N THR A 184 8.28 -13.35 -3.35
CA THR A 184 7.40 -12.19 -3.56
C THR A 184 7.17 -11.39 -2.26
N PRO A 185 7.05 -10.05 -2.34
CA PRO A 185 6.65 -9.22 -1.20
C PRO A 185 5.31 -9.63 -0.56
N ALA A 186 4.39 -10.21 -1.33
CA ALA A 186 3.13 -10.72 -0.80
C ALA A 186 3.32 -11.87 0.20
N TYR A 187 4.34 -12.71 0.00
CA TYR A 187 4.69 -13.75 0.95
C TYR A 187 5.37 -13.21 2.20
N ASP A 188 6.18 -12.15 2.08
CA ASP A 188 6.70 -11.43 3.24
C ASP A 188 5.56 -10.81 4.07
N ALA A 189 4.54 -10.23 3.41
CA ALA A 189 3.33 -9.72 4.07
C ALA A 189 2.52 -10.85 4.75
N PHE A 190 2.47 -12.04 4.16
CA PHE A 190 1.88 -13.22 4.80
C PHE A 190 2.65 -13.63 6.07
N CYS A 191 3.98 -13.67 6.00
CA CYS A 191 4.83 -13.94 7.16
C CYS A 191 4.62 -12.90 8.27
N LEU A 192 4.50 -11.62 7.91
CA LEU A 192 4.15 -10.53 8.83
C LEU A 192 2.83 -10.75 9.52
N ARG A 193 1.76 -11.02 8.76
CA ARG A 193 0.44 -11.33 9.32
C ARG A 193 0.52 -12.50 10.31
N TRP A 194 1.29 -13.54 9.98
CA TRP A 194 1.48 -14.71 10.83
C TRP A 194 2.20 -14.35 12.14
N ALA A 195 3.31 -13.63 12.07
CA ALA A 195 4.07 -13.22 13.24
C ALA A 195 3.24 -12.30 14.17
N VAL A 196 2.48 -11.34 13.61
CA VAL A 196 1.58 -10.48 14.38
C VAL A 196 0.51 -11.31 15.10
N GLN A 197 -0.07 -12.31 14.44
CA GLN A 197 -1.06 -13.20 15.07
C GLN A 197 -0.45 -14.07 16.17
N ALA A 198 0.73 -14.64 15.92
CA ALA A 198 1.42 -15.51 16.86
C ALA A 198 1.83 -14.74 18.14
N LEU A 199 2.47 -13.59 17.98
CA LEU A 199 2.82 -12.70 19.09
C LEU A 199 1.58 -12.14 19.80
N GLY A 200 0.55 -11.76 19.04
CA GLY A 200 -0.71 -11.27 19.58
C GLY A 200 -1.51 -12.33 20.36
N ARG A 201 -1.21 -13.62 20.21
CA ARG A 201 -1.81 -14.70 21.02
C ARG A 201 -1.15 -14.82 22.39
N VAL A 202 0.14 -14.57 22.48
CA VAL A 202 0.88 -14.57 23.75
C VAL A 202 0.32 -13.49 24.69
N THR A 203 -0.19 -12.39 24.14
CA THR A 203 -0.67 -11.24 24.91
C THR A 203 -2.15 -11.27 25.34
N ARG A 204 -2.90 -12.36 25.12
CA ARG A 204 -4.38 -12.38 25.38
C ARG A 204 -4.82 -12.81 26.78
N THR A 205 -3.90 -13.27 27.63
CA THR A 205 -4.18 -13.60 29.04
C THR A 205 -3.99 -12.38 29.93
N THR A 206 -4.56 -12.35 31.13
CA THR A 206 -4.24 -11.36 32.17
C THR A 206 -3.08 -11.79 33.09
N LEU A 207 -2.55 -13.01 32.89
CA LEU A 207 -1.40 -13.57 33.62
C LEU A 207 -0.21 -13.75 32.68
N PHE A 208 0.83 -12.94 32.86
CA PHE A 208 2.01 -12.95 32.00
C PHE A 208 3.25 -13.48 32.71
N ASN A 209 4.06 -14.31 32.05
CA ASN A 209 5.42 -14.54 32.53
C ASN A 209 6.21 -13.24 32.60
N LYS A 210 7.00 -13.06 33.68
CA LYS A 210 7.88 -11.87 33.88
C LYS A 210 8.82 -11.61 32.70
N THR A 211 9.21 -12.66 32.00
CA THR A 211 10.04 -12.58 30.80
C THR A 211 9.46 -13.49 29.74
N ILE A 212 9.35 -12.97 28.52
CA ILE A 212 8.88 -13.71 27.35
C ILE A 212 10.02 -13.75 26.34
N TYR A 213 10.45 -14.95 25.97
CA TYR A 213 11.50 -15.15 24.99
C TYR A 213 10.90 -15.28 23.58
N VAL A 214 11.45 -14.55 22.61
CA VAL A 214 11.08 -14.68 21.20
C VAL A 214 12.31 -15.14 20.43
N ALA A 215 12.30 -16.38 19.96
CA ALA A 215 13.32 -16.89 19.05
C ALA A 215 12.77 -16.85 17.62
N MET A 216 13.60 -16.44 16.66
CA MET A 216 13.17 -16.26 15.28
C MET A 216 14.24 -16.70 14.30
N GLY A 217 13.84 -17.48 13.29
CA GLY A 217 14.72 -17.82 12.17
C GLY A 217 15.12 -16.59 11.35
N LEU A 218 16.35 -16.57 10.82
CA LEU A 218 16.88 -15.42 10.07
C LEU A 218 16.03 -15.08 8.84
N ASP A 219 15.51 -16.08 8.14
CA ASP A 219 14.64 -15.88 6.96
C ASP A 219 13.29 -15.28 7.34
N MET A 220 12.74 -15.67 8.51
CA MET A 220 11.53 -15.06 9.06
C MET A 220 11.81 -13.61 9.42
N ALA A 221 12.88 -13.33 10.18
CA ALA A 221 13.27 -11.98 10.56
C ALA A 221 13.47 -11.07 9.33
N SER A 222 14.11 -11.60 8.28
CA SER A 222 14.29 -10.91 7.01
C SER A 222 12.94 -10.58 6.34
N ALA A 223 12.04 -11.56 6.21
CA ALA A 223 10.70 -11.36 5.65
C ALA A 223 9.91 -10.30 6.43
N LEU A 224 10.00 -10.31 7.76
CA LEU A 224 9.31 -9.34 8.62
C LEU A 224 9.80 -7.91 8.41
N ILE A 225 11.11 -7.70 8.19
CA ILE A 225 11.65 -6.36 7.94
C ILE A 225 11.28 -5.86 6.53
N ARG A 226 11.28 -6.75 5.52
CA ARG A 226 10.89 -6.40 4.15
C ARG A 226 9.42 -6.03 4.00
N ALA A 227 8.56 -6.73 4.75
CA ALA A 227 7.13 -6.50 4.69
C ALA A 227 6.77 -5.06 5.10
N LYS A 228 5.77 -4.47 4.41
CA LYS A 228 5.20 -3.19 4.80
C LYS A 228 4.54 -3.33 6.17
N GLN A 229 5.11 -2.68 7.17
CA GLN A 229 4.62 -2.74 8.54
C GLN A 229 3.20 -2.16 8.64
N PRO A 230 2.36 -2.69 9.54
CA PRO A 230 1.07 -2.08 9.79
C PRO A 230 1.27 -0.68 10.38
N GLU A 231 0.33 0.21 10.07
CA GLU A 231 0.32 1.58 10.56
C GLU A 231 0.17 1.63 12.09
N VAL A 232 -0.75 0.82 12.62
CA VAL A 232 -0.92 0.63 14.06
C VAL A 232 -0.12 -0.59 14.51
N GLN A 233 0.86 -0.36 15.38
CA GLN A 233 1.73 -1.40 15.93
C GLN A 233 1.60 -1.45 17.46
N THR A 234 1.50 -2.67 17.99
CA THR A 234 1.55 -2.89 19.44
C THR A 234 2.95 -2.61 19.98
N VAL A 235 3.05 -2.30 21.28
CA VAL A 235 4.36 -2.06 21.94
C VAL A 235 5.27 -3.28 21.80
N LEU A 236 4.73 -4.49 21.99
CA LEU A 236 5.47 -5.74 21.79
C LEU A 236 6.03 -5.85 20.36
N TRP A 237 5.22 -5.51 19.35
CA TRP A 237 5.66 -5.55 17.97
C TRP A 237 6.81 -4.57 17.70
N LYS A 238 6.70 -3.33 18.19
CA LYS A 238 7.76 -2.32 18.06
C LYS A 238 9.08 -2.82 18.66
N GLN A 239 9.04 -3.40 19.87
CA GLN A 239 10.22 -3.95 20.53
C GLN A 239 10.85 -5.10 19.75
N VAL A 240 10.04 -6.01 19.19
CA VAL A 240 10.53 -7.11 18.34
C VAL A 240 11.20 -6.57 17.08
N CYS A 241 10.59 -5.61 16.38
CA CYS A 241 11.19 -4.99 15.20
C CYS A 241 12.52 -4.30 15.52
N ASP A 242 12.60 -3.57 16.65
CA ASP A 242 13.83 -2.90 17.07
C ASP A 242 14.94 -3.90 17.42
N ALA A 243 14.60 -5.02 18.05
CA ALA A 243 15.55 -6.10 18.32
C ALA A 243 16.09 -6.72 17.02
N ILE A 244 15.23 -6.98 16.03
CA ILE A 244 15.64 -7.50 14.72
C ILE A 244 16.60 -6.52 14.03
N ARG A 245 16.25 -5.22 13.98
CA ARG A 245 17.07 -4.19 13.31
C ARG A 245 18.45 -4.02 13.92
N LYS A 246 18.59 -4.20 15.23
CA LYS A 246 19.86 -4.08 15.96
C LYS A 246 20.71 -5.35 15.90
N HIS A 247 20.16 -6.46 15.40
CA HIS A 247 20.87 -7.73 15.42
C HIS A 247 22.04 -7.75 14.41
N PRO A 248 23.26 -8.17 14.78
CA PRO A 248 24.44 -8.12 13.91
C PRO A 248 24.24 -8.84 12.56
N LEU A 249 23.59 -10.01 12.58
CA LEU A 249 23.32 -10.80 11.36
C LEU A 249 22.38 -10.08 10.37
N MET A 250 21.59 -9.10 10.83
CA MET A 250 20.67 -8.34 9.97
C MET A 250 21.36 -7.16 9.28
N LYS A 251 22.57 -6.76 9.70
CA LYS A 251 23.25 -5.57 9.17
C LYS A 251 23.47 -5.64 7.66
N GLY A 252 23.92 -6.79 7.14
CA GLY A 252 24.12 -7.00 5.69
C GLY A 252 22.80 -6.99 4.90
N TYR A 253 21.74 -7.59 5.46
CA TYR A 253 20.41 -7.58 4.85
C TYR A 253 19.83 -6.16 4.78
N LEU A 254 19.97 -5.38 5.85
CA LEU A 254 19.49 -3.99 5.90
C LEU A 254 20.22 -3.09 4.89
N GLN A 255 21.50 -3.34 4.65
CA GLN A 255 22.28 -2.64 3.63
C GLN A 255 21.83 -2.99 2.21
N ALA A 256 21.52 -4.27 1.93
CA ALA A 256 20.98 -4.69 0.64
C ALA A 256 19.55 -4.17 0.40
N LEU A 257 18.73 -4.11 1.46
CA LEU A 257 17.36 -3.56 1.43
C LEU A 257 17.31 -2.09 1.04
N ALA A 258 18.29 -1.29 1.48
CA ALA A 258 18.39 0.12 1.09
C ALA A 258 18.57 0.31 -0.43
N ALA A 259 19.07 -0.71 -1.16
CA ALA A 259 19.14 -0.68 -2.62
C ALA A 259 17.80 -1.03 -3.30
N ASP A 260 16.97 -1.89 -2.67
CA ASP A 260 15.61 -2.24 -3.14
C ASP A 260 14.54 -1.20 -2.77
N ASP A 261 14.82 -0.33 -1.81
CA ASP A 261 13.91 0.72 -1.34
C ASP A 261 13.55 1.75 -2.44
N PHE A 262 14.42 1.93 -3.44
CA PHE A 262 14.10 2.76 -4.61
C PHE A 262 13.01 2.12 -5.46
N ILE A 263 13.12 0.82 -5.76
CA ILE A 263 12.13 0.06 -6.54
C ILE A 263 10.80 0.05 -5.80
N ARG A 264 10.82 -0.12 -4.47
CA ARG A 264 9.61 -0.07 -3.65
C ARG A 264 8.92 1.28 -3.72
N PHE A 265 9.66 2.38 -3.57
CA PHE A 265 9.10 3.73 -3.68
C PHE A 265 8.49 3.98 -5.05
N GLN A 266 9.20 3.64 -6.14
CA GLN A 266 8.70 3.76 -7.50
C GLN A 266 7.42 2.93 -7.72
N ASN A 267 7.36 1.73 -7.16
CA ASN A 267 6.14 0.91 -7.19
C ASN A 267 4.99 1.56 -6.42
N GLU A 268 5.24 2.23 -5.30
CA GLU A 268 4.21 2.98 -4.57
C GLU A 268 3.75 4.22 -5.35
N GLU A 269 4.66 4.97 -5.98
CA GLU A 269 4.32 6.08 -6.87
C GLU A 269 3.43 5.63 -8.02
N HIS A 270 3.79 4.51 -8.67
CA HIS A 270 3.00 3.96 -9.77
C HIS A 270 1.64 3.42 -9.31
N ARG A 271 1.50 2.97 -8.05
CA ARG A 271 0.20 2.61 -7.46
C ARG A 271 -0.67 3.84 -7.26
N ARG A 272 -0.11 4.96 -6.78
CA ARG A 272 -0.82 6.24 -6.62
C ARG A 272 -1.32 6.77 -7.97
N GLU A 273 -0.46 6.75 -8.98
CA GLU A 273 -0.82 7.09 -10.36
C GLU A 273 -2.01 6.26 -10.87
N ARG A 274 -1.92 4.93 -10.78
CA ARG A 274 -2.98 4.05 -11.25
C ARG A 274 -4.29 4.28 -10.51
N PHE A 275 -4.23 4.55 -9.21
CA PHE A 275 -5.42 4.87 -8.42
C PHE A 275 -6.13 6.12 -8.95
N ILE A 276 -5.41 7.23 -9.10
CA ILE A 276 -5.97 8.49 -9.65
C ILE A 276 -6.49 8.27 -11.08
N SER A 277 -5.71 7.61 -11.93
CA SER A 277 -6.08 7.32 -13.31
C SER A 277 -7.34 6.46 -13.41
N SER A 278 -7.49 5.48 -12.51
CA SER A 278 -8.69 4.64 -12.44
C SER A 278 -9.93 5.43 -12.01
N LEU A 279 -9.79 6.34 -11.04
CA LEU A 279 -10.89 7.22 -10.64
C LEU A 279 -11.31 8.13 -11.78
N VAL A 280 -10.34 8.74 -12.47
CA VAL A 280 -10.60 9.59 -13.65
C VAL A 280 -11.31 8.79 -14.74
N ALA A 281 -10.81 7.59 -15.06
CA ALA A 281 -11.44 6.72 -16.06
C ALA A 281 -12.88 6.32 -15.69
N ILE A 282 -13.15 6.04 -14.41
CA ILE A 282 -14.52 5.77 -13.92
C ILE A 282 -15.38 7.02 -14.05
N SER A 283 -14.85 8.20 -13.75
CA SER A 283 -15.58 9.47 -13.83
C SER A 283 -16.08 9.82 -15.25
N PHE A 284 -15.52 9.18 -16.29
CA PHE A 284 -15.97 9.35 -17.67
C PHE A 284 -17.11 8.42 -18.09
N LYS A 285 -17.50 7.43 -17.29
CA LYS A 285 -18.44 6.36 -17.71
C LYS A 285 -19.91 6.77 -17.78
N GLY A 286 -20.24 8.04 -17.55
CA GLY A 286 -21.59 8.60 -17.70
C GLY A 286 -22.11 9.25 -16.43
N THR A 287 -23.42 9.35 -16.26
CA THR A 287 -24.08 10.01 -15.11
C THR A 287 -24.57 9.00 -14.07
N ASP A 288 -24.03 7.78 -14.06
CA ASP A 288 -24.39 6.78 -13.07
C ASP A 288 -23.79 7.12 -11.69
N ARG A 289 -24.35 6.50 -10.64
CA ARG A 289 -23.96 6.75 -9.25
C ARG A 289 -22.46 6.50 -8.98
N GLN A 290 -21.84 5.55 -9.67
CA GLN A 290 -20.43 5.24 -9.49
C GLN A 290 -19.55 6.31 -10.14
N SER A 291 -19.90 6.76 -11.35
CA SER A 291 -19.23 7.87 -12.02
C SER A 291 -19.31 9.15 -11.19
N LEU A 292 -20.50 9.48 -10.66
CA LEU A 292 -20.71 10.63 -9.76
C LEU A 292 -19.85 10.57 -8.50
N ALA A 293 -19.85 9.43 -7.80
CA ALA A 293 -19.03 9.23 -6.61
C ALA A 293 -17.52 9.34 -6.92
N ALA A 294 -17.08 8.90 -8.10
CA ALA A 294 -15.70 9.06 -8.53
C ALA A 294 -15.34 10.54 -8.77
N ARG A 295 -16.25 11.34 -9.36
CA ARG A 295 -16.07 12.80 -9.54
C ARG A 295 -15.95 13.53 -8.21
N GLU A 296 -16.88 13.26 -7.29
CA GLU A 296 -16.86 13.83 -5.94
C GLU A 296 -15.55 13.49 -5.23
N LYS A 297 -15.08 12.24 -5.36
CA LYS A 297 -13.82 11.81 -4.77
C LYS A 297 -12.61 12.52 -5.36
N ILE A 298 -12.55 12.69 -6.69
CA ILE A 298 -11.47 13.45 -7.34
C ILE A 298 -11.49 14.90 -6.87
N GLY A 299 -12.66 15.52 -6.83
CA GLY A 299 -12.83 16.89 -6.34
C GLY A 299 -12.37 17.05 -4.88
N ALA A 300 -12.76 16.12 -4.01
CA ALA A 300 -12.34 16.11 -2.61
C ALA A 300 -10.82 15.96 -2.46
N ILE A 301 -10.18 15.09 -3.25
CA ILE A 301 -8.72 14.95 -3.24
C ILE A 301 -8.07 16.27 -3.70
N ARG A 302 -8.51 16.85 -4.82
CA ARG A 302 -7.98 18.11 -5.38
C ARG A 302 -8.04 19.25 -4.35
N GLU A 303 -9.18 19.45 -3.72
CA GLU A 303 -9.37 20.44 -2.64
C GLU A 303 -8.47 20.16 -1.43
N TYR A 304 -8.41 18.90 -0.99
CA TYR A 304 -7.64 18.53 0.20
C TYR A 304 -6.14 18.78 0.02
N VAL A 305 -5.56 18.32 -1.10
CA VAL A 305 -4.12 18.44 -1.34
C VAL A 305 -3.68 19.89 -1.53
N LEU A 306 -4.56 20.76 -2.08
CA LEU A 306 -4.27 22.18 -2.24
C LEU A 306 -4.35 22.96 -0.92
N ARG A 307 -5.23 22.54 0.00
CA ARG A 307 -5.32 23.09 1.37
C ARG A 307 -4.16 22.62 2.25
N TYR A 308 -3.81 21.34 2.15
CA TYR A 308 -2.89 20.70 3.07
C TYR A 308 -1.76 19.95 2.35
N PRO A 309 -0.82 20.65 1.71
CA PRO A 309 0.28 19.99 0.99
C PRO A 309 1.27 19.24 1.91
N GLU A 310 1.26 19.55 3.21
CA GLU A 310 2.26 19.02 4.14
C GLU A 310 1.78 19.04 5.60
N PHE A 311 2.32 18.13 6.41
CA PHE A 311 1.96 17.90 7.80
C PHE A 311 3.20 17.59 8.65
N ASP A 312 3.16 18.00 9.92
CA ASP A 312 4.22 17.66 10.90
C ASP A 312 3.98 16.25 11.46
N CYS A 313 2.72 15.94 11.80
CA CYS A 313 2.32 14.66 12.35
C CYS A 313 1.52 13.84 11.33
N TRP A 314 1.78 12.54 11.29
CA TRP A 314 1.10 11.61 10.38
C TRP A 314 -0.39 11.46 10.73
N GLU A 315 -0.70 11.55 12.02
CA GLU A 315 -2.04 11.39 12.58
C GLU A 315 -3.00 12.50 12.16
N ASP A 316 -2.48 13.70 11.87
CA ASP A 316 -3.26 14.86 11.40
C ASP A 316 -3.77 14.68 9.97
N ILE A 317 -3.18 13.75 9.21
CA ILE A 317 -3.61 13.44 7.85
C ILE A 317 -4.87 12.57 7.92
N SER A 318 -5.94 13.01 7.24
CA SER A 318 -7.16 12.22 7.09
C SER A 318 -6.84 10.82 6.56
N PRO A 319 -7.39 9.74 7.16
CA PRO A 319 -7.02 8.36 6.82
C PRO A 319 -7.14 7.99 5.34
N ASP A 320 -8.12 8.55 4.65
CA ASP A 320 -8.36 8.37 3.21
C ASP A 320 -7.38 9.13 2.32
N MET A 321 -6.71 10.15 2.86
CA MET A 321 -5.72 10.98 2.18
C MET A 321 -4.29 10.54 2.42
N ARG A 322 -4.01 9.82 3.52
CA ARG A 322 -2.70 9.25 3.85
C ARG A 322 -1.95 8.56 2.70
N PRO A 323 -2.60 7.80 1.79
CA PRO A 323 -1.92 7.18 0.66
C PRO A 323 -1.20 8.17 -0.27
N PHE A 324 -1.58 9.45 -0.26
CA PHE A 324 -1.01 10.51 -1.09
C PHE A 324 0.19 11.21 -0.49
N TYR A 325 0.54 10.90 0.77
CA TYR A 325 1.65 11.51 1.48
C TYR A 325 2.81 10.53 1.67
N VAL A 326 4.01 11.09 1.75
CA VAL A 326 5.29 10.39 1.95
C VAL A 326 6.15 11.19 2.92
N SER A 327 7.17 10.56 3.50
CA SER A 327 8.12 11.25 4.35
C SER A 327 9.04 12.15 3.51
N MET A 328 9.29 13.37 3.99
CA MET A 328 10.24 14.31 3.39
C MET A 328 11.66 13.72 3.27
N ASP A 329 12.10 12.91 4.23
CA ASP A 329 13.41 12.25 4.19
C ASP A 329 13.46 11.21 3.07
N GLU A 330 12.34 10.53 2.82
CA GLU A 330 12.20 9.55 1.76
C GLU A 330 12.28 10.21 0.37
N VAL A 331 11.66 11.38 0.23
CA VAL A 331 11.69 12.21 -0.99
C VAL A 331 13.10 12.76 -1.25
N LYS A 332 13.72 13.38 -0.23
CA LYS A 332 15.06 13.98 -0.33
C LYS A 332 16.13 12.97 -0.67
N SER A 333 16.10 11.80 -0.03
CA SER A 333 17.07 10.72 -0.31
C SER A 333 17.01 10.19 -1.75
N ARG A 334 15.94 10.50 -2.48
CA ARG A 334 15.74 10.12 -3.89
C ARG A 334 15.95 11.27 -4.87
N GLY A 335 16.41 12.42 -4.40
CA GLY A 335 16.69 13.59 -5.24
C GLY A 335 15.45 14.35 -5.72
N PHE A 336 14.28 14.09 -5.15
CA PHE A 336 13.07 14.86 -5.44
C PHE A 336 13.00 16.12 -4.55
N SER A 337 12.37 17.17 -5.06
CA SER A 337 12.11 18.41 -4.32
C SER A 337 10.61 18.62 -4.13
N CYS A 338 10.20 18.90 -2.89
CA CYS A 338 8.83 19.19 -2.49
C CYS A 338 8.83 20.50 -1.68
N ASN A 339 8.79 21.64 -2.38
CA ASN A 339 8.83 22.98 -1.80
C ASN A 339 8.11 24.00 -2.70
N ASP A 340 8.00 25.24 -2.25
CA ASP A 340 7.30 26.29 -3.01
C ASP A 340 7.80 26.44 -4.44
N THR A 341 9.12 26.42 -4.63
CA THR A 341 9.74 26.59 -5.94
C THR A 341 9.40 25.45 -6.91
N CYS A 342 9.16 24.22 -6.44
CA CYS A 342 8.81 23.11 -7.33
C CYS A 342 7.40 23.22 -7.92
N VAL A 343 6.53 24.04 -7.31
CA VAL A 343 5.18 24.36 -7.79
C VAL A 343 4.99 25.86 -8.07
N HIS A 344 6.07 26.63 -8.04
CA HIS A 344 6.14 28.09 -8.22
C HIS A 344 5.24 28.93 -7.29
N LEU A 345 4.91 28.42 -6.10
CA LEU A 345 4.05 29.13 -5.15
C LEU A 345 4.70 30.42 -4.63
N ASP A 346 6.03 30.40 -4.47
CA ASP A 346 6.89 31.53 -4.11
C ASP A 346 6.82 32.71 -5.09
N VAL A 347 6.48 32.43 -6.34
CA VAL A 347 6.27 33.44 -7.38
C VAL A 347 4.80 33.84 -7.45
N LEU A 348 3.88 32.87 -7.51
CA LEU A 348 2.44 33.12 -7.62
C LEU A 348 1.92 33.99 -6.46
N MET A 349 2.38 33.72 -5.25
CA MET A 349 1.92 34.41 -4.05
C MET A 349 2.48 35.83 -3.89
N ARG A 350 3.37 36.29 -4.78
CA ARG A 350 3.80 37.70 -4.84
C ARG A 350 2.68 38.61 -5.33
N GLN A 351 1.75 38.07 -6.12
CA GLN A 351 0.58 38.81 -6.56
C GLN A 351 -0.44 38.88 -5.44
N ARG A 352 -0.67 40.09 -4.91
CA ARG A 352 -1.48 40.29 -3.71
C ARG A 352 -2.90 39.72 -3.84
N PHE A 353 -3.53 39.92 -4.99
CA PHE A 353 -4.88 39.41 -5.23
C PHE A 353 -4.93 37.86 -5.28
N LEU A 354 -3.88 37.19 -5.77
CA LEU A 354 -3.78 35.74 -5.73
C LEU A 354 -3.59 35.25 -4.30
N TYR A 355 -2.71 35.89 -3.54
CA TYR A 355 -2.52 35.59 -2.13
C TYR A 355 -3.83 35.70 -1.34
N ASP A 356 -4.56 36.80 -1.53
CA ASP A 356 -5.84 37.04 -0.86
C ASP A 356 -6.91 36.02 -1.29
N TYR A 357 -6.97 35.64 -2.57
CA TYR A 357 -7.84 34.57 -3.07
C TYR A 357 -7.54 33.23 -2.38
N PHE A 358 -6.26 32.84 -2.30
CA PHE A 358 -5.85 31.58 -1.69
C PHE A 358 -6.17 31.56 -0.19
N GLN A 359 -5.90 32.66 0.52
CA GLN A 359 -6.26 32.82 1.94
C GLN A 359 -7.76 32.70 2.15
N GLN A 360 -8.58 33.37 1.34
CA GLN A 360 -10.04 33.30 1.44
C GLN A 360 -10.57 31.88 1.22
N LYS A 361 -9.96 31.12 0.30
CA LYS A 361 -10.32 29.72 0.06
C LYS A 361 -9.78 28.75 1.11
N GLY A 362 -8.82 29.19 1.94
CA GLY A 362 -8.10 28.35 2.89
C GLY A 362 -7.08 27.43 2.21
N TYR A 363 -6.59 27.80 1.03
CA TYR A 363 -5.51 27.10 0.34
C TYR A 363 -4.14 27.45 0.92
N SER A 364 -3.19 26.54 0.78
CA SER A 364 -1.82 26.82 1.20
C SER A 364 -1.20 27.90 0.34
N THR A 365 -0.52 28.85 0.99
CA THR A 365 0.22 29.94 0.34
C THR A 365 1.75 29.78 0.47
N SER A 366 2.21 28.75 1.16
CA SER A 366 3.63 28.40 1.28
C SER A 366 3.79 26.98 1.83
N TRP A 367 4.80 26.27 1.36
CA TRP A 367 5.26 24.98 1.86
C TRP A 367 6.42 25.22 2.82
N LYS A 368 6.22 24.89 4.10
CA LYS A 368 7.15 25.13 5.21
C LYS A 368 8.19 24.01 5.37
N GLY A 369 8.13 22.96 4.56
CA GLY A 369 9.09 21.85 4.57
C GLY A 369 8.88 20.90 5.73
N LYS A 370 7.62 20.52 5.99
CA LYS A 370 7.26 19.63 7.11
C LYS A 370 7.66 18.17 6.87
N THR A 371 7.48 17.33 7.89
CA THR A 371 7.89 15.92 7.89
C THR A 371 7.17 15.06 6.86
N TRP A 372 5.89 15.30 6.63
CA TRP A 372 5.06 14.57 5.68
C TRP A 372 4.62 15.51 4.56
N VAL A 373 4.86 15.11 3.32
CA VAL A 373 4.55 15.92 2.13
C VAL A 373 3.81 15.09 1.11
N LEU A 374 3.12 15.76 0.18
CA LEU A 374 2.54 15.10 -0.98
C LEU A 374 3.61 14.31 -1.75
N SER A 375 3.23 13.12 -2.23
CA SER A 375 4.11 12.31 -3.06
C SER A 375 4.38 13.02 -4.41
N PRO A 376 5.59 12.86 -4.99
CA PRO A 376 5.93 13.49 -6.27
C PRO A 376 4.89 13.25 -7.37
N GLN A 377 4.36 12.03 -7.46
CA GLN A 377 3.31 11.67 -8.42
C GLN A 377 2.01 12.44 -8.19
N ILE A 378 1.61 12.64 -6.94
CA ILE A 378 0.40 13.40 -6.59
C ILE A 378 0.59 14.89 -6.85
N ILE A 379 1.80 15.41 -6.61
CA ILE A 379 2.14 16.78 -6.97
C ILE A 379 1.92 17.00 -8.47
N GLN A 380 2.50 16.14 -9.29
CA GLN A 380 2.42 16.26 -10.75
C GLN A 380 1.01 16.04 -11.31
N GLN A 381 0.29 14.99 -10.86
CA GLN A 381 -0.99 14.61 -11.46
C GLN A 381 -2.20 15.37 -10.92
N VAL A 382 -2.13 15.85 -9.68
CA VAL A 382 -3.30 16.40 -8.98
C VAL A 382 -3.05 17.83 -8.55
N TYR A 383 -2.01 18.07 -7.75
CA TYR A 383 -1.78 19.38 -7.14
C TYR A 383 -1.52 20.46 -8.19
N ILE A 384 -0.56 20.25 -9.11
CA ILE A 384 -0.16 21.25 -10.10
C ILE A 384 -1.31 21.58 -11.07
N GLY A 385 -2.04 20.56 -11.55
CA GLY A 385 -3.18 20.78 -12.44
C GLY A 385 -4.25 21.64 -11.77
N TYR A 386 -4.65 21.26 -10.56
CA TYR A 386 -5.69 21.98 -9.82
C TYR A 386 -5.23 23.37 -9.34
N LEU A 387 -3.95 23.52 -8.97
CA LEU A 387 -3.33 24.82 -8.70
C LEU A 387 -3.49 25.75 -9.90
N GLY A 388 -3.16 25.27 -11.11
CA GLY A 388 -3.30 26.02 -12.35
C GLY A 388 -4.75 26.45 -12.60
N GLU A 389 -5.71 25.55 -12.42
CA GLU A 389 -7.14 25.85 -12.55
C GLU A 389 -7.59 26.98 -11.61
N GLN A 390 -7.14 26.95 -10.34
CA GLN A 390 -7.49 27.97 -9.35
C GLN A 390 -6.81 29.31 -9.61
N VAL A 391 -5.54 29.31 -10.03
CA VAL A 391 -4.83 30.53 -10.43
C VAL A 391 -5.49 31.17 -11.66
N PHE A 392 -5.82 30.37 -12.67
CA PHE A 392 -6.57 30.85 -13.84
C PHE A 392 -7.87 31.53 -13.44
N LYS A 393 -8.65 30.88 -12.57
CA LYS A 393 -9.91 31.42 -12.09
C LYS A 393 -9.73 32.78 -11.42
N ALA A 394 -8.78 32.88 -10.49
CA ALA A 394 -8.50 34.12 -9.78
C ALA A 394 -8.03 35.26 -10.71
N LEU A 395 -7.23 34.94 -11.74
CA LEU A 395 -6.79 35.90 -12.75
C LEU A 395 -7.97 36.46 -13.56
N MET A 396 -8.84 35.59 -14.05
CA MET A 396 -9.99 36.00 -14.86
C MET A 396 -11.02 36.78 -14.02
N GLU A 397 -11.29 36.36 -12.78
CA GLU A 397 -12.20 37.06 -11.87
C GLU A 397 -11.66 38.45 -11.50
N ASN A 398 -10.35 38.57 -11.25
CA ASN A 398 -9.70 39.86 -11.00
C ASN A 398 -9.76 40.79 -12.24
N ALA A 399 -9.76 40.23 -13.44
CA ALA A 399 -9.93 40.98 -14.70
C ALA A 399 -11.40 41.33 -15.02
N GLY A 400 -12.35 41.02 -14.14
CA GLY A 400 -13.78 41.31 -14.32
C GLY A 400 -14.58 40.22 -15.06
N GLY A 401 -13.98 39.06 -15.29
CA GLY A 401 -14.68 37.89 -15.83
C GLY A 401 -15.46 37.11 -14.77
N THR A 402 -16.42 36.30 -15.23
CA THR A 402 -17.16 35.34 -14.41
C THR A 402 -16.74 33.92 -14.81
N VAL A 403 -16.18 33.17 -13.87
CA VAL A 403 -15.68 31.80 -14.10
C VAL A 403 -16.58 30.78 -13.39
N THR A 404 -17.32 30.00 -14.18
CA THR A 404 -18.27 29.01 -13.66
C THR A 404 -17.82 27.58 -13.93
N ALA A 405 -18.12 26.69 -12.98
CA ALA A 405 -17.93 25.24 -13.17
C ALA A 405 -18.83 24.71 -14.30
N LEU A 406 -18.40 23.61 -14.92
CA LEU A 406 -19.15 22.99 -16.00
C LEU A 406 -20.34 22.17 -15.49
N PRO A 407 -21.42 22.06 -16.29
CA PRO A 407 -22.48 21.10 -16.01
C PRO A 407 -21.94 19.67 -16.07
N GLU A 408 -22.52 18.75 -15.30
CA GLU A 408 -22.05 17.37 -15.15
C GLU A 408 -21.84 16.63 -16.49
N LYS A 409 -22.71 16.89 -17.47
CA LYS A 409 -22.63 16.31 -18.83
C LYS A 409 -21.34 16.67 -19.59
N LEU A 410 -20.67 17.75 -19.19
CA LEU A 410 -19.42 18.24 -19.78
C LEU A 410 -18.21 18.00 -18.86
N TRP A 411 -18.35 17.15 -17.84
CA TRP A 411 -17.25 16.80 -16.93
C TRP A 411 -15.98 16.42 -17.69
N GLU A 412 -14.85 17.04 -17.32
CA GLU A 412 -13.52 16.83 -17.90
C GLU A 412 -13.43 17.07 -19.44
N ARG A 413 -14.42 17.77 -20.02
CA ARG A 413 -14.36 18.27 -21.41
C ARG A 413 -13.65 19.61 -21.51
N ALA A 414 -13.70 20.39 -20.45
CA ALA A 414 -12.94 21.59 -20.17
C ALA A 414 -12.83 21.73 -18.64
N ASP A 415 -12.09 22.72 -18.16
CA ASP A 415 -11.96 22.98 -16.73
C ASP A 415 -12.95 24.06 -16.27
N TRP A 416 -13.16 25.09 -17.10
CA TRP A 416 -14.04 26.21 -16.79
C TRP A 416 -14.89 26.68 -17.97
N LEU A 417 -15.99 27.37 -17.65
CA LEU A 417 -16.75 28.20 -18.58
C LEU A 417 -16.61 29.67 -18.19
N LEU A 418 -15.97 30.46 -19.04
CA LEU A 418 -15.77 31.89 -18.87
C LEU A 418 -16.93 32.67 -19.50
N ASN A 419 -17.55 33.55 -18.71
CA ASN A 419 -18.66 34.44 -19.08
C ASN A 419 -19.84 33.71 -19.76
N GLY A 420 -20.01 32.42 -19.52
CA GLY A 420 -21.04 31.61 -20.17
C GLY A 420 -20.81 31.33 -21.67
N GLN A 421 -19.65 31.69 -22.23
CA GLN A 421 -19.42 31.66 -23.68
C GLN A 421 -18.19 30.86 -24.12
N VAL A 422 -17.10 30.89 -23.35
CA VAL A 422 -15.82 30.30 -23.73
C VAL A 422 -15.45 29.18 -22.77
N TYR A 423 -15.33 27.96 -23.30
CA TYR A 423 -14.80 26.81 -22.59
C TYR A 423 -13.28 26.90 -22.53
N VAL A 424 -12.72 26.67 -21.35
CA VAL A 424 -11.29 26.83 -21.08
C VAL A 424 -10.72 25.51 -20.57
N ASP A 425 -9.68 25.02 -21.23
CA ASP A 425 -8.84 23.91 -20.75
C ASP A 425 -7.50 24.49 -20.28
N VAL A 426 -7.28 24.45 -18.96
CA VAL A 426 -6.16 25.03 -18.25
C VAL A 426 -5.03 24.00 -18.13
N LYS A 427 -3.81 24.50 -18.29
CA LYS A 427 -2.57 23.75 -18.10
C LYS A 427 -1.62 24.54 -17.23
N PHE A 428 -0.77 23.81 -16.54
CA PHE A 428 0.31 24.35 -15.74
C PHE A 428 1.55 23.50 -16.00
N MET A 429 2.26 23.82 -17.09
CA MET A 429 3.37 23.03 -17.59
C MET A 429 4.50 23.90 -18.13
N ALA A 430 5.70 23.34 -18.19
CA ALA A 430 6.79 23.92 -18.97
C ALA A 430 6.43 24.01 -20.45
N ASP A 431 6.96 25.02 -21.15
CA ASP A 431 6.58 25.35 -22.53
C ASP A 431 6.78 24.18 -23.51
N SER A 432 7.86 23.40 -23.33
CA SER A 432 8.13 22.23 -24.18
C SER A 432 7.09 21.12 -24.02
N ASP A 433 6.62 20.89 -22.79
CA ASP A 433 5.65 19.85 -22.47
C ASP A 433 4.25 20.27 -22.89
N PHE A 434 3.92 21.55 -22.67
CA PHE A 434 2.66 22.13 -23.15
C PHE A 434 2.52 21.98 -24.66
N ASN A 435 3.55 22.37 -25.43
CA ASN A 435 3.54 22.24 -26.89
C ASN A 435 3.40 20.78 -27.34
N ARG A 436 4.11 19.86 -26.68
CA ARG A 436 4.00 18.42 -26.97
C ARG A 436 2.58 17.92 -26.71
N GLN A 437 1.97 18.31 -25.60
CA GLN A 437 0.63 17.88 -25.24
C GLN A 437 -0.42 18.42 -26.21
N VAL A 438 -0.37 19.72 -26.53
CA VAL A 438 -1.27 20.36 -27.48
C VAL A 438 -1.25 19.62 -28.83
N ASN A 439 -0.06 19.26 -29.32
CA ASN A 439 0.10 18.59 -30.60
C ASN A 439 -0.28 17.09 -30.56
N ALA A 440 -0.14 16.44 -29.41
CA ALA A 440 -0.44 15.02 -29.26
C ALA A 440 -1.92 14.72 -28.99
N GLN A 441 -2.64 15.66 -28.38
CA GLN A 441 -4.01 15.45 -27.94
C GLN A 441 -5.03 15.77 -29.04
N ALA A 442 -5.99 14.85 -29.25
CA ALA A 442 -7.08 15.06 -30.19
C ALA A 442 -8.16 15.97 -29.57
N TRP A 443 -8.10 17.28 -29.83
CA TRP A 443 -9.01 18.28 -29.24
C TRP A 443 -10.42 18.31 -29.85
N ALA A 444 -10.56 17.83 -31.09
CA ALA A 444 -11.81 17.92 -31.86
C ALA A 444 -13.03 17.37 -31.08
N HIS A 445 -12.88 16.25 -30.39
CA HIS A 445 -13.99 15.65 -29.64
C HIS A 445 -14.42 16.47 -28.42
N LYS A 446 -13.48 17.13 -27.72
CA LYS A 446 -13.77 18.01 -26.57
C LYS A 446 -14.53 19.25 -27.04
N ILE A 447 -14.05 19.87 -28.11
CA ILE A 447 -14.65 21.08 -28.71
C ILE A 447 -16.07 20.77 -29.18
N THR A 448 -16.24 19.68 -29.94
CA THR A 448 -17.56 19.24 -30.42
C THR A 448 -18.51 18.94 -29.25
N ALA A 449 -18.04 18.30 -28.18
CA ALA A 449 -18.87 18.00 -27.02
C ALA A 449 -19.32 19.27 -26.27
N CYS A 450 -18.46 20.29 -26.21
CA CYS A 450 -18.80 21.56 -25.57
C CYS A 450 -19.75 22.43 -26.41
N GLY A 451 -19.67 22.32 -27.75
CA GLY A 451 -20.58 23.00 -28.67
C GLY A 451 -20.46 24.53 -28.69
N GLY A 452 -19.38 25.08 -28.13
CA GLY A 452 -19.13 26.53 -28.04
C GLY A 452 -17.68 26.88 -28.33
N ARG A 453 -17.32 28.15 -28.08
CA ARG A 453 -15.93 28.62 -28.25
C ARG A 453 -15.03 27.93 -27.23
N TYR A 454 -13.83 27.56 -27.64
CA TYR A 454 -12.92 26.77 -26.84
C TYR A 454 -11.51 27.35 -26.90
N VAL A 455 -10.79 27.38 -25.78
CA VAL A 455 -9.41 27.84 -25.70
C VAL A 455 -8.59 26.95 -24.76
N ILE A 456 -7.33 26.73 -25.12
CA ILE A 456 -6.36 26.10 -24.22
C ILE A 456 -5.45 27.17 -23.66
N VAL A 457 -5.26 27.16 -22.35
CA VAL A 457 -4.47 28.16 -21.64
C VAL A 457 -3.41 27.49 -20.81
N ASN A 458 -2.14 27.85 -21.01
CA ASN A 458 -1.08 27.53 -20.05
C ASN A 458 -0.89 28.73 -19.11
N VAL A 459 -0.93 28.49 -17.81
CA VAL A 459 -0.79 29.56 -16.79
C VAL A 459 0.65 30.07 -16.67
N PRO A 460 1.68 29.23 -16.50
CA PRO A 460 3.05 29.72 -16.35
C PRO A 460 3.67 30.12 -17.70
N ARG A 461 4.57 31.09 -17.65
CA ARG A 461 5.54 31.42 -18.72
C ARG A 461 6.94 31.29 -18.16
N TYR A 462 7.80 30.56 -18.87
CA TYR A 462 9.23 30.43 -18.56
C TYR A 462 10.03 31.34 -19.52
N ALA A 463 11.13 31.95 -19.07
CA ALA A 463 11.98 32.67 -20.01
C ALA A 463 12.74 31.71 -20.91
N ASP A 464 13.03 32.17 -22.12
CA ASP A 464 13.60 31.44 -23.26
C ASP A 464 12.62 30.58 -24.10
N GLY A 465 11.32 30.62 -23.85
CA GLY A 465 10.32 29.85 -24.61
C GLY A 465 9.10 30.65 -25.09
N TYR A 466 8.85 30.63 -26.40
CA TYR A 466 7.58 30.92 -27.12
C TYR A 466 6.43 31.57 -26.32
N ALA A 467 6.44 32.91 -26.24
CA ALA A 467 5.24 33.69 -25.93
C ALA A 467 4.44 33.96 -27.21
N TYR A 468 3.86 32.93 -27.82
CA TYR A 468 2.89 33.11 -28.89
C TYR A 468 1.56 32.48 -28.52
N SER A 469 0.56 33.34 -28.34
CA SER A 469 -0.80 32.91 -28.59
C SER A 469 -0.88 32.53 -30.07
N GLN A 470 -1.24 31.29 -30.36
CA GLN A 470 -1.39 30.79 -31.72
C GLN A 470 -2.75 30.13 -31.90
N THR A 471 -3.21 30.06 -33.14
CA THR A 471 -4.42 29.34 -33.50
C THR A 471 -4.03 28.14 -34.32
N VAL A 472 -4.29 26.94 -33.81
CA VAL A 472 -4.07 25.70 -34.55
C VAL A 472 -5.33 25.35 -35.33
N LYS A 473 -5.19 25.00 -36.60
CA LYS A 473 -6.28 24.47 -37.41
C LYS A 473 -6.33 22.95 -37.23
N LEU A 474 -7.44 22.45 -36.69
CA LEU A 474 -7.68 21.02 -36.51
C LEU A 474 -8.07 20.36 -37.84
N GLU A 475 -7.93 19.03 -37.90
CA GLU A 475 -8.26 18.23 -39.11
C GLU A 475 -9.71 18.43 -39.59
N ASN A 476 -10.64 18.65 -38.65
CA ASN A 476 -12.04 18.95 -38.95
C ASN A 476 -12.31 20.41 -39.37
N GLY A 477 -11.26 21.22 -39.56
CA GLY A 477 -11.33 22.62 -39.94
C GLY A 477 -11.56 23.61 -38.80
N ALA A 478 -11.82 23.14 -37.56
CA ALA A 478 -12.00 24.00 -36.41
C ALA A 478 -10.71 24.75 -36.05
N ARG A 479 -10.85 25.99 -35.59
CA ARG A 479 -9.74 26.82 -35.08
C ARG A 479 -9.68 26.67 -33.56
N LEU A 480 -8.50 26.32 -33.06
CA LEU A 480 -8.23 26.16 -31.64
C LEU A 480 -7.26 27.26 -31.17
N PRO A 481 -7.77 28.32 -30.55
CA PRO A 481 -6.97 29.30 -29.85
C PRO A 481 -6.16 28.66 -28.71
N ILE A 482 -4.89 28.99 -28.65
CA ILE A 482 -3.97 28.59 -27.59
C ILE A 482 -3.34 29.86 -27.03
N VAL A 483 -3.36 30.01 -25.71
CA VAL A 483 -2.74 31.13 -25.00
C VAL A 483 -1.70 30.57 -24.03
N ASN A 484 -0.42 30.84 -24.31
CA ASN A 484 0.67 30.40 -23.45
C ASN A 484 1.13 31.53 -22.53
N GLY A 485 1.09 31.30 -21.22
CA GLY A 485 1.63 32.19 -20.19
C GLY A 485 0.68 33.29 -19.76
N LEU A 486 0.01 33.12 -18.62
CA LEU A 486 -0.72 34.20 -17.95
C LEU A 486 0.08 34.89 -16.85
N ILE A 487 1.06 34.18 -16.27
CA ILE A 487 1.99 34.72 -15.26
C ILE A 487 3.40 34.37 -15.70
N ASP A 488 4.24 35.39 -15.74
CA ASP A 488 5.67 35.27 -15.97
C ASP A 488 6.34 34.77 -14.69
N LEU A 489 6.92 33.56 -14.73
CA LEU A 489 7.46 32.92 -13.53
C LEU A 489 8.80 33.50 -13.06
N GLU A 490 9.48 34.30 -13.89
CA GLU A 490 10.71 34.97 -13.46
C GLU A 490 10.39 36.23 -12.68
N THR A 491 9.48 37.04 -13.23
CA THR A 491 9.11 38.33 -12.66
C THR A 491 7.95 38.25 -11.68
N GLY A 492 7.14 37.19 -11.77
CA GLY A 492 5.84 37.06 -11.10
C GLY A 492 4.75 37.94 -11.71
N ALA A 493 5.02 38.67 -12.80
CA ALA A 493 4.09 39.61 -13.40
C ALA A 493 2.96 38.90 -14.16
N VAL A 494 1.76 39.46 -14.06
CA VAL A 494 0.62 39.05 -14.89
C VAL A 494 0.84 39.54 -16.33
N VAL A 495 0.54 38.68 -17.31
CA VAL A 495 0.68 38.98 -18.73
C VAL A 495 -0.66 39.51 -19.27
N ASP A 496 -0.95 40.79 -19.03
CA ASP A 496 -2.27 41.40 -19.32
C ASP A 496 -2.73 41.24 -20.77
N ARG A 497 -1.81 41.33 -21.74
CA ARG A 497 -2.11 41.12 -23.17
C ARG A 497 -2.73 39.73 -23.44
N ASN A 498 -2.32 38.71 -22.69
CA ASN A 498 -2.80 37.34 -22.86
C ASN A 498 -4.15 37.15 -22.18
N ILE A 499 -4.37 37.82 -21.04
CA ILE A 499 -5.71 37.93 -20.43
C ILE A 499 -6.68 38.57 -21.43
N GLN A 500 -6.35 39.76 -21.95
CA GLN A 500 -7.16 40.48 -22.93
C GLN A 500 -7.46 39.62 -24.16
N ARG A 501 -6.48 38.84 -24.65
CA ARG A 501 -6.66 37.94 -25.78
C ARG A 501 -7.74 36.87 -25.53
N ILE A 502 -7.83 36.34 -24.31
CA ILE A 502 -8.89 35.39 -23.93
C ILE A 502 -10.25 36.08 -23.96
N PHE A 503 -10.35 37.31 -23.46
CA PHE A 503 -11.60 38.08 -23.50
C PHE A 503 -12.03 38.42 -24.93
N GLN A 504 -11.10 38.76 -25.83
CA GLN A 504 -11.38 39.03 -27.24
C GLN A 504 -12.01 37.84 -27.98
N LEU A 505 -11.78 36.60 -27.53
CA LEU A 505 -12.44 35.42 -28.14
C LEU A 505 -13.97 35.47 -28.01
N MET A 506 -14.50 36.27 -27.08
CA MET A 506 -15.95 36.45 -26.91
C MET A 506 -16.57 37.39 -27.95
N GLU A 507 -15.80 38.35 -28.45
CA GLU A 507 -16.29 39.46 -29.28
C GLU A 507 -16.54 39.05 -30.75
N GLY A 508 -15.99 37.89 -31.18
CA GLY A 508 -16.15 37.36 -32.54
C GLY A 508 -15.17 37.98 -33.55
N GLU A 509 -14.70 37.15 -34.49
CA GLU A 509 -14.22 37.62 -35.81
C GLU A 509 -15.41 37.84 -36.74
#